data_AF-A0A820KLL9-F1
#
_entry.id   AF-A0A820KLL9-F1
#
_cell.length_a   1.000
_cell.length_b   1.000
_cell.length_c   1.000
_cell.angle_alpha   90.00
_cell.angle_beta   90.00
_cell.angle_gamma   90.00
#
_symmetry.space_group_name_H-M   'P 1'
#
loop_
_entity.id
_entity.type
_entity.pdbx_description
1 polymer ?
#
loop_
_entity_poly.entity_id
_entity_poly.type
_entity_poly.pdbx_seq_one_letter_code
_entity_poly.pdbx_strand_id
1 'polypeptide(L)' 'VDYREKAAAAGRIPTNYLRKELGLTDHEILTGRMIDRSIRPLFLNGYVYDTQ' A
#
# COMPACT_ATOMS: atom_id res chain seq x y z
N VAL A 1 4.48 5.12 2.11
CA VAL A 1 3.24 4.36 2.46
C VAL A 1 2.94 3.37 1.36
N ASP A 2 3.36 2.13 1.58
CA ASP A 2 3.05 1.03 0.67
C ASP A 2 1.93 0.16 1.26
N TYR A 3 0.77 0.20 0.61
CA TYR A 3 -0.33 -0.70 0.92
C TYR A 3 -0.29 -1.91 -0.02
N ARG A 4 -0.30 -3.11 0.56
CA ARG A 4 -0.30 -4.38 -0.17
C ARG A 4 -1.42 -5.28 0.32
N GLU A 5 -2.26 -5.74 -0.60
CA GLU A 5 -3.38 -6.62 -0.29
C GLU A 5 -3.01 -8.06 -0.59
N LYS A 6 -2.93 -8.87 0.48
CA LYS A 6 -2.57 -10.28 0.34
C LYS A 6 -3.77 -11.16 0.03
N ALA A 7 -3.69 -11.98 -1.00
CA ALA A 7 -4.76 -12.94 -1.33
C ALA A 7 -5.04 -13.90 -0.16
N ALA A 8 -3.99 -14.24 0.60
CA ALA A 8 -4.08 -15.06 1.80
C ALA A 8 -4.96 -14.43 2.90
N ALA A 9 -5.06 -13.10 2.98
CA ALA A 9 -5.94 -12.43 3.95
C ALA A 9 -7.43 -12.74 3.70
N ALA A 10 -7.81 -13.03 2.45
CA ALA A 10 -9.13 -13.50 2.06
C ALA A 10 -9.23 -15.04 2.00
N GLY A 11 -8.20 -15.77 2.42
CA GLY A 11 -8.13 -17.24 2.31
C GLY A 11 -8.03 -17.75 0.88
N ARG A 12 -7.56 -16.93 -0.07
CA ARG A 12 -7.50 -17.26 -1.50
C ARG A 12 -6.05 -17.39 -1.97
N ILE A 13 -5.84 -18.26 -2.94
CA ILE A 13 -4.58 -18.37 -3.69
C ILE A 13 -4.67 -17.44 -4.91
N PRO A 14 -3.63 -16.66 -5.26
CA PRO A 14 -3.64 -15.83 -6.46
C PRO A 14 -4.00 -16.66 -7.70
N THR A 15 -4.87 -16.12 -8.55
CA THR A 15 -5.45 -16.84 -9.71
C THR A 15 -4.63 -16.69 -10.99
N ASN A 16 -3.59 -15.87 -10.99
CA ASN A 16 -2.70 -15.72 -12.13
C ASN A 16 -1.80 -16.96 -12.35
N TYR A 17 -1.17 -17.04 -13.53
CA TYR A 17 -0.30 -18.14 -13.92
C TYR A 17 0.83 -18.42 -12.90
N LEU A 18 1.41 -17.36 -12.33
CA LEU A 18 2.54 -17.46 -11.41
C LEU A 18 2.12 -17.81 -9.96
N ARG A 19 0.82 -17.83 -9.66
CA ARG A 19 0.26 -18.02 -8.31
C ARG A 19 0.88 -17.10 -7.25
N LYS A 20 1.25 -15.88 -7.63
CA LYS A 20 1.92 -14.87 -6.79
C LYS A 20 1.25 -13.52 -6.92
N GLU A 21 1.36 -12.70 -5.88
CA GLU A 21 0.97 -11.28 -5.99
C GLU A 21 1.87 -10.57 -7.01
N LEU A 22 1.24 -9.84 -7.94
CA LEU A 22 1.94 -9.16 -9.02
C LEU A 22 2.30 -7.72 -8.60
N GLY A 23 2.55 -6.86 -9.60
CA GLY A 23 2.71 -5.43 -9.38
C GLY A 23 1.53 -4.81 -8.65
N LEU A 24 1.72 -3.56 -8.23
CA LEU A 24 0.69 -2.77 -7.55
C LEU A 24 -0.56 -2.67 -8.41
N THR A 25 -1.71 -2.96 -7.81
CA THR A 25 -3.03 -2.71 -8.40
C THR A 25 -3.44 -1.25 -8.18
N ASP A 26 -4.33 -0.73 -9.02
CA ASP A 26 -4.85 0.64 -8.84
C ASP A 26 -5.52 0.82 -7.47
N HIS A 27 -6.19 -0.22 -6.96
CA HIS A 27 -6.80 -0.21 -5.63
C HIS A 27 -5.74 -0.02 -4.53
N GLU A 28 -4.63 -0.73 -4.61
CA GLU A 28 -3.53 -0.60 -3.65
C GLU A 28 -2.88 0.78 -3.71
N ILE A 29 -2.69 1.33 -4.92
CA ILE A 29 -2.13 2.67 -5.13
C ILE A 29 -3.06 3.74 -4.55
N LEU A 30 -4.37 3.64 -4.84
CA LEU A 30 -5.36 4.60 -4.35
C LEU A 30 -5.48 4.55 -2.82
N THR A 31 -5.47 3.35 -2.24
CA THR A 31 -5.50 3.15 -0.79
C THR A 31 -4.25 3.73 -0.12
N GLY A 32 -3.06 3.44 -0.64
CA GLY A 32 -1.81 4.03 -0.15
C GLY A 32 -1.81 5.57 -0.20
N ARG A 33 -2.33 6.16 -1.28
CA ARG A 33 -2.49 7.62 -1.41
C ARG A 33 -3.49 8.22 -0.42
N MET A 34 -4.59 7.51 -0.13
CA MET A 34 -5.55 7.97 0.88
C MET A 34 -4.92 8.04 2.26
N ILE A 35 -4.17 7.00 2.64
CA ILE A 35 -3.44 6.97 3.91
C ILE A 35 -2.41 8.09 3.96
N ASP A 36 -1.55 8.22 2.93
CA ASP A 36 -0.50 9.25 2.87
C ASP A 36 -1.05 10.67 3.06
N ARG A 37 -2.15 11.01 2.38
CA ARG A 37 -2.78 12.33 2.50
C ARG A 37 -3.27 12.64 3.91
N SER A 38 -3.72 11.62 4.66
CA SER A 38 -4.21 11.80 6.03
C SER A 38 -3.08 12.00 7.05
N ILE A 39 -1.92 11.38 6.84
CA ILE A 39 -0.80 11.41 7.80
C ILE A 39 0.22 12.50 7.49
N ARG A 40 0.44 12.84 6.22
CA ARG A 40 1.43 13.84 5.79
C ARG A 40 1.29 15.21 6.47
N PRO A 41 0.10 15.79 6.68
CA PRO A 41 -0.02 17.08 7.36
C PRO A 41 0.23 17.03 8.87
N LEU A 42 0.31 15.83 9.47
CA LEU A 42 0.53 15.65 10.90
C LEU A 42 2.02 15.71 11.28
N PHE A 43 2.93 15.64 10.31
CA PHE A 43 4.36 15.82 10.57
C PHE A 43 4.66 17.25 11.00
N LEU A 44 5.58 17.38 11.96
CA LEU A 44 6.06 18.69 12.40
C LEU A 44 6.70 19.43 11.20
N ASN A 45 6.48 20.74 11.14
CA ASN A 45 7.10 21.56 10.11
C ASN A 45 8.64 21.43 10.16
N GLY A 46 9.26 21.20 9.01
CA GLY A 46 10.71 20.98 8.90
C GLY A 46 11.18 19.55 9.18
N TYR A 47 10.28 18.60 9.41
CA TYR A 47 10.63 17.18 9.48
C TYR A 47 11.04 16.66 8.09
N VAL A 48 12.30 16.22 7.96
CA VAL A 48 12.92 15.81 6.67
C VAL A 48 13.58 14.43 6.73
N TYR A 49 13.35 13.67 7.80
CA TYR A 49 13.84 12.30 7.90
C TYR A 49 12.96 11.37 7.07
N ASP A 50 13.58 10.29 6.57
CA ASP A 50 12.88 9.30 5.76
C ASP A 50 11.84 8.53 6.59
N THR A 51 10.70 8.23 5.96
CA THR A 51 9.58 7.50 6.58
C THR A 51 8.97 6.56 5.56
N GLN A 52 8.83 5.29 5.92
CA GLN A 52 8.21 4.27 5.08
C GLN A 52 7.07 3.55 5.81
#